data_AF-A0A378LFW9-F1
#
_entry.id   AF-A0A378LFW9-F1
#
_cell.length_a   1.000
_cell.length_b   1.000
_cell.length_c   1.000
_cell.angle_alpha   90.00
_cell.angle_beta   90.00
_cell.angle_gamma   90.00
#
_symmetry.space_group_name_H-M   'P 1'
#
loop_
_entity.id
_entity.type
_entity.pdbx_description
1 polymer ?
#
loop_
_entity_poly.entity_id
_entity_poly.type
_entity_poly.pdbx_seq_one_letter_code
_entity_poly.pdbx_strand_id
1 'polypeptide(L)'
;MYQYNPKLHVKIWLSNNPNVFMNLENQIRLIEMREKNPDDTIHLVYESTLLTQTSINALREFCREHRIVFIDANAIHSSLQSYNEKKLYEFYKDEICNLKAGGNLAVASDILRWLSPIFKKGTYTDFDFPVDTSHLPKLIPTEMPILLNIGSLKIRSKEFILANNDFVAIVDAIAAAKDIERVQSGLIARLSHYDTDFIERTETELSKDSFINRYLLKFMKNRSESLYIAKSKEIIPPDTSNSSLNIRKYINEVMTDKNKFLDFNKVYPQETHMEVIKRLRNDLHAQLNLVKYLFFNKEYSLIKRILEKKDDKFLSYLMQKERDLYLKSIVVCTTGPIQISNALFDGYVVSADKFIKDIQPHSFNHYGLQNAFCSQNSIPLHENVLGMLKFLGVDEGELNDSSWLDSGKKLQTSRTKLLVARQKELALSLPTTFSIIRSDVEEYIQKVTPIPSPSVSREKNYPKIADLKLILSCFNKKNEFNILQFKKILINIQEHKQDEYTQKLVEELEKLSHDAVIFSLAKNKKIKLALPDYRLPQSSPPHLRKKIKGISQYMHNLITWPK
;
A
#
# COMPACT_ATOMS: atom_id res chain seq x y z
N MET A 1 -23.81 20.21 4.34
CA MET A 1 -23.15 19.19 3.50
C MET A 1 -21.93 19.80 2.86
N TYR A 2 -20.79 19.13 2.96
CA TYR A 2 -19.52 19.51 2.35
C TYR A 2 -19.38 18.88 0.96
N GLN A 3 -18.40 19.33 0.17
CA GLN A 3 -18.19 18.89 -1.21
C GLN A 3 -16.82 18.23 -1.36
N TYR A 4 -16.80 16.90 -1.32
CA TYR A 4 -15.59 16.11 -1.47
C TYR A 4 -15.19 15.94 -2.94
N ASN A 5 -13.92 16.21 -3.26
CA ASN A 5 -13.37 16.01 -4.60
C ASN A 5 -12.49 14.76 -4.64
N PRO A 6 -12.96 13.64 -5.23
CA PRO A 6 -12.18 12.40 -5.32
C PRO A 6 -11.05 12.47 -6.36
N LYS A 7 -11.00 13.51 -7.21
CA LYS A 7 -10.04 13.63 -8.33
C LYS A 7 -8.68 14.21 -7.91
N LEU A 8 -8.50 14.47 -6.62
CA LEU A 8 -7.28 15.02 -6.03
C LEU A 8 -6.64 14.00 -5.11
N HIS A 9 -5.39 13.64 -5.40
CA HIS A 9 -4.68 12.58 -4.70
C HIS A 9 -3.34 13.04 -4.15
N VAL A 10 -2.98 12.46 -3.01
CA VAL A 10 -1.68 12.61 -2.37
C VAL A 10 -1.12 11.22 -2.09
N LYS A 11 0.10 11.00 -2.56
CA LYS A 11 0.92 9.83 -2.25
C LYS A 11 2.16 10.30 -1.51
N ILE A 12 2.53 9.64 -0.41
CA ILE A 12 3.74 9.97 0.35
C ILE A 12 4.72 8.81 0.21
N TRP A 13 5.93 9.10 -0.26
CA TRP A 13 6.99 8.12 -0.35
C TRP A 13 8.31 8.69 0.17
N LEU A 14 8.75 8.17 1.31
CA LEU A 14 10.00 8.53 1.95
C LEU A 14 10.98 7.37 1.74
N SER A 15 12.02 7.57 0.92
CA SER A 15 12.93 6.49 0.57
C SER A 15 13.90 6.16 1.70
N ASN A 16 14.10 4.87 1.98
CA ASN A 16 15.16 4.38 2.86
C ASN A 16 16.49 4.13 2.12
N ASN A 17 16.54 4.34 0.81
CA ASN A 17 17.72 4.14 -0.03
C ASN A 17 18.04 5.44 -0.81
N PRO A 18 19.14 6.14 -0.49
CA PRO A 18 19.48 7.41 -1.14
C PRO A 18 19.66 7.36 -2.65
N ASN A 19 19.95 6.18 -3.20
CA ASN A 19 20.19 5.99 -4.63
C ASN A 19 18.92 5.65 -5.42
N VAL A 20 17.79 5.41 -4.73
CA VAL A 20 16.54 4.99 -5.35
C VAL A 20 15.42 5.88 -4.82
N PHE A 21 14.88 6.75 -5.67
CA PHE A 21 13.80 7.65 -5.23
C PHE A 21 12.53 6.87 -4.84
N MET A 22 12.21 5.81 -5.58
CA MET A 22 11.08 4.90 -5.34
C MET A 22 11.41 3.54 -5.93
N ASN A 23 11.00 2.46 -5.26
CA ASN A 23 11.20 1.12 -5.79
C ASN A 23 10.32 0.89 -7.04
N LEU A 24 10.65 -0.12 -7.84
CA LEU A 24 9.92 -0.40 -9.09
C LEU A 24 8.45 -0.77 -8.84
N GLU A 25 8.15 -1.48 -7.75
CA GLU A 25 6.78 -1.87 -7.40
C GLU A 25 5.85 -0.67 -7.24
N ASN A 26 6.28 0.34 -6.48
CA ASN A 26 5.49 1.55 -6.24
C ASN A 26 5.51 2.51 -7.43
N GLN A 27 6.56 2.50 -8.26
CA GLN A 27 6.52 3.18 -9.56
C GLN A 27 5.43 2.58 -10.46
N ILE A 28 5.37 1.25 -10.59
CA ILE A 28 4.34 0.55 -11.38
C ILE A 28 2.94 0.89 -10.85
N ARG A 29 2.71 0.79 -9.53
CA ARG A 29 1.42 1.11 -8.90
C ARG A 29 0.98 2.54 -9.16
N LEU A 30 1.91 3.50 -9.12
CA LEU A 30 1.61 4.91 -9.37
C LEU A 30 1.33 5.20 -10.85
N ILE A 31 2.06 4.55 -11.77
CA ILE A 31 1.79 4.63 -13.20
C ILE A 31 0.40 4.04 -13.51
N GLU A 32 0.09 2.89 -12.90
CA GLU A 32 -1.21 2.23 -13.06
C GLU A 32 -2.36 3.13 -12.60
N MET A 33 -2.23 3.75 -11.43
CA MET A 33 -3.20 4.72 -10.94
C MET A 33 -3.38 5.90 -11.91
N ARG A 34 -2.29 6.42 -12.50
CA ARG A 34 -2.35 7.47 -13.51
C ARG A 34 -3.04 6.99 -14.80
N GLU A 35 -2.79 5.77 -15.25
CA GLU A 35 -3.42 5.25 -16.48
C GLU A 35 -4.94 5.04 -16.29
N LYS A 36 -5.38 4.61 -15.10
CA LYS A 36 -6.81 4.52 -14.74
C LYS A 36 -7.47 5.88 -14.56
N ASN A 37 -6.72 6.85 -14.05
CA ASN A 37 -7.23 8.19 -13.74
C ASN A 37 -6.43 9.26 -14.52
N PRO A 38 -6.61 9.35 -15.86
CA PRO A 38 -5.76 10.18 -16.72
C PRO A 38 -5.89 11.69 -16.48
N ASP A 39 -7.02 12.13 -15.93
CA ASP A 39 -7.36 13.55 -15.72
C ASP A 39 -7.23 14.00 -14.25
N ASP A 40 -6.99 13.06 -13.33
CA ASP A 40 -6.86 13.37 -11.90
C ASP A 40 -5.55 14.10 -11.60
N THR A 41 -5.54 14.88 -10.53
CA THR A 41 -4.30 15.49 -10.03
C THR A 41 -3.67 14.59 -8.97
N ILE A 42 -2.44 14.15 -9.24
CA ILE A 42 -1.69 13.27 -8.33
C ILE A 42 -0.49 14.04 -7.81
N HIS A 43 -0.40 14.17 -6.48
CA HIS A 43 0.76 14.73 -5.80
C HIS A 43 1.63 13.63 -5.20
N LEU A 44 2.93 13.68 -5.41
CA LEU A 44 3.92 12.80 -4.81
C LEU A 44 4.78 13.58 -3.82
N VAL A 45 4.60 13.32 -2.53
CA VAL A 45 5.42 13.89 -1.46
C VAL A 45 6.66 13.02 -1.26
N TYR A 46 7.84 13.64 -1.26
CA TYR A 46 9.13 13.00 -1.01
C TYR A 46 9.96 13.85 -0.04
N GLU A 47 11.06 13.29 0.49
CA GLU A 47 12.01 14.01 1.35
C GLU A 47 13.37 14.09 0.65
N SER A 48 13.76 15.29 0.23
CA SER A 48 14.99 15.50 -0.55
C SER A 48 16.26 15.16 0.21
N THR A 49 16.31 15.33 1.54
CA THR A 49 17.52 15.04 2.34
C THR A 49 17.83 13.55 2.42
N LEU A 50 16.86 12.69 2.09
CA LEU A 50 17.06 11.23 2.04
C LEU A 50 17.60 10.76 0.70
N LEU A 51 17.74 11.62 -0.32
CA LEU A 51 18.07 11.24 -1.68
C LEU A 51 19.33 11.92 -2.21
N THR A 52 20.04 11.23 -3.10
CA THR A 52 21.10 11.84 -3.90
C THR A 52 20.52 12.75 -4.98
N GLN A 53 21.32 13.70 -5.48
CA GLN A 53 20.92 14.58 -6.57
C GLN A 53 20.50 13.80 -7.84
N THR A 54 21.18 12.68 -8.13
CA THR A 54 20.84 11.79 -9.24
C THR A 54 19.44 11.20 -9.07
N SER A 55 19.11 10.71 -7.87
CA SER A 55 17.78 10.18 -7.58
C SER A 55 16.69 11.25 -7.62
N ILE A 56 16.99 12.48 -7.19
CA ILE A 56 16.08 13.62 -7.32
C ILE A 56 15.82 13.95 -8.79
N ASN A 57 16.85 13.94 -9.64
CA ASN A 57 16.69 14.16 -11.08
C ASN A 57 15.82 13.05 -11.71
N ALA A 58 16.06 11.79 -11.35
CA ALA A 58 15.23 10.66 -11.79
C ALA A 58 13.76 10.81 -11.35
N LEU A 59 13.51 11.25 -10.12
CA LEU A 59 12.15 11.54 -9.62
C LEU A 59 11.48 12.64 -10.46
N ARG A 60 12.20 13.74 -10.77
CA ARG A 60 11.66 14.85 -11.57
C ARG A 60 11.33 14.40 -12.99
N GLU A 61 12.18 13.59 -13.61
CA GLU A 61 11.93 13.02 -14.93
C GLU A 61 10.70 12.11 -14.91
N PHE A 62 10.61 11.21 -13.94
CA PHE A 62 9.45 10.34 -13.72
C PHE A 62 8.16 11.14 -13.55
N CYS A 63 8.17 12.15 -12.67
CA CYS A 63 7.00 12.98 -12.42
C CYS A 63 6.56 13.75 -13.66
N ARG A 64 7.51 14.28 -14.45
CA ARG A 64 7.22 14.95 -15.72
C ARG A 64 6.58 14.00 -16.74
N GLU A 65 7.16 12.81 -16.93
CA GLU A 65 6.68 11.80 -17.88
C GLU A 65 5.22 11.40 -17.57
N HIS A 66 4.90 11.24 -16.28
CA HIS A 66 3.59 10.75 -15.83
C HIS A 66 2.62 11.86 -15.39
N ARG A 67 2.96 13.13 -15.58
CA ARG A 67 2.14 14.29 -15.17
C ARG A 67 1.77 14.23 -13.68
N ILE A 68 2.77 14.04 -12.84
CA ILE A 68 2.65 13.98 -11.37
C ILE A 68 3.30 15.24 -10.79
N VAL A 69 2.66 15.85 -9.81
CA VAL A 69 3.18 17.03 -9.11
C VAL A 69 4.00 16.54 -7.92
N PHE A 70 5.29 16.85 -7.85
CA PHE A 70 6.10 16.48 -6.68
C PHE A 70 6.08 17.59 -5.62
N ILE A 71 6.15 17.20 -4.35
CA ILE A 71 6.24 18.09 -3.18
C ILE A 71 7.42 17.63 -2.33
N ASP A 72 8.36 18.54 -2.05
CA ASP A 72 9.47 18.27 -1.13
C ASP A 72 9.06 18.58 0.30
N ALA A 73 8.95 17.55 1.13
CA ALA A 73 8.61 17.65 2.55
C ALA A 73 9.66 18.43 3.35
N ASN A 74 10.91 18.52 2.89
CA ASN A 74 11.92 19.37 3.54
C ASN A 74 11.62 20.86 3.39
N ALA A 75 10.86 21.24 2.37
CA ALA A 75 10.65 22.63 1.98
C ALA A 75 9.35 23.24 2.55
N ILE A 76 8.47 22.43 3.16
CA ILE A 76 7.14 22.89 3.57
C ILE A 76 7.13 23.72 4.86
N HIS A 77 8.24 23.79 5.61
CA HIS A 77 8.30 24.42 6.93
C HIS A 77 7.75 25.86 6.93
N SER A 78 8.11 26.65 5.92
CA SER A 78 7.67 28.04 5.78
C SER A 78 6.17 28.21 5.53
N SER A 79 5.49 27.15 5.09
CA SER A 79 4.06 27.16 4.78
C SER A 79 3.17 26.68 5.93
N LEU A 80 3.76 26.26 7.06
CA LEU A 80 3.02 25.79 8.23
C LEU A 80 2.45 26.98 9.03
N GLN A 81 1.16 26.92 9.32
CA GLN A 81 0.43 28.06 9.88
C GLN A 81 0.28 27.94 11.40
N SER A 82 -0.09 26.76 11.89
CA SER A 82 -0.37 26.55 13.32
C SER A 82 0.87 26.16 14.14
N TYR A 83 0.80 26.37 15.45
CA TYR A 83 1.81 25.89 16.39
C TYR A 83 1.95 24.36 16.32
N ASN A 84 0.82 23.64 16.33
CA ASN A 84 0.81 22.18 16.28
C ASN A 84 1.40 21.63 14.98
N GLU A 85 1.15 22.27 13.83
CA GLU A 85 1.79 21.90 12.57
C GLU A 85 3.31 22.03 12.64
N LYS A 86 3.81 23.16 13.18
CA LYS A 86 5.25 23.38 13.34
C LYS A 86 5.85 22.37 14.31
N LYS A 87 5.17 22.06 15.42
CA LYS A 87 5.62 21.08 16.40
C LYS A 87 5.65 19.67 15.85
N LEU A 88 4.62 19.26 15.11
CA LEU A 88 4.62 18.00 14.38
C LEU A 88 5.72 17.94 13.33
N TYR A 89 6.01 19.05 12.65
CA TYR A 89 7.10 19.11 11.69
C TYR A 89 8.47 18.90 12.35
N GLU A 90 8.69 19.41 13.57
CA GLU A 90 9.89 19.09 14.36
C GLU A 90 9.99 17.57 14.61
N PHE A 91 8.92 16.93 15.08
CA PHE A 91 8.90 15.47 15.24
C PHE A 91 9.16 14.73 13.93
N TYR A 92 8.57 15.19 12.82
CA TYR A 92 8.86 14.66 11.49
C TYR A 92 10.37 14.74 11.18
N LYS A 93 11.02 15.90 11.40
CA LYS A 93 12.47 16.02 11.19
C LYS A 93 13.26 15.11 12.12
N ASP A 94 12.85 14.94 13.37
CA ASP A 94 13.48 14.03 14.31
C ASP A 94 13.41 12.57 13.81
N GLU A 95 12.26 12.11 13.31
CA GLU A 95 12.13 10.78 12.71
C GLU A 95 13.08 10.58 11.52
N ILE A 96 13.17 11.58 10.63
CA ILE A 96 14.04 11.54 9.44
C ILE A 96 15.53 11.56 9.81
N CYS A 97 15.93 12.38 10.78
CA CYS A 97 17.31 12.49 11.21
C CYS A 97 17.80 11.26 12.00
N ASN A 98 16.88 10.51 12.62
CA ASN A 98 17.19 9.39 13.52
C ASN A 98 16.82 8.02 12.96
N LEU A 99 16.75 7.82 11.64
CA LEU A 99 16.36 6.51 11.04
C LEU A 99 17.22 5.31 11.48
N LYS A 100 18.47 5.54 11.94
CA LYS A 100 19.35 4.50 12.50
C LYS A 100 19.25 4.36 14.03
N ALA A 101 18.50 5.25 14.68
CA ALA A 101 18.41 5.41 16.12
C ALA A 101 16.94 5.56 16.59
N GLY A 102 16.04 4.73 16.07
CA GLY A 102 14.63 4.67 16.48
C GLY A 102 13.65 5.47 15.61
N GLY A 103 14.16 6.34 14.75
CA GLY A 103 13.39 7.07 13.74
C GLY A 103 12.71 6.13 12.75
N ASN A 104 11.49 6.48 12.34
CA ASN A 104 10.64 5.59 11.55
C ASN A 104 9.89 6.35 10.42
N LEU A 105 10.04 5.85 9.19
CA LEU A 105 9.43 6.43 8.00
C LEU A 105 7.90 6.37 7.98
N ALA A 106 7.29 5.37 8.65
CA ALA A 106 5.84 5.31 8.79
C ALA A 106 5.32 6.41 9.70
N VAL A 107 5.99 6.65 10.83
CA VAL A 107 5.67 7.77 11.74
C VAL A 107 5.81 9.11 11.01
N ALA A 108 6.91 9.28 10.28
CA ALA A 108 7.13 10.48 9.47
C ALA A 108 6.03 10.66 8.41
N SER A 109 5.62 9.58 7.72
CA SER A 109 4.52 9.60 6.75
C SER A 109 3.18 9.95 7.40
N ASP A 110 2.85 9.31 8.53
CA ASP A 110 1.63 9.56 9.28
C ASP A 110 1.53 11.04 9.69
N ILE A 111 2.63 11.63 10.18
CA ILE A 111 2.69 13.06 10.53
C ILE A 111 2.40 13.95 9.32
N LEU A 112 3.04 13.69 8.18
CA LEU A 112 2.88 14.51 6.97
C LEU A 112 1.42 14.57 6.49
N ARG A 113 0.64 13.50 6.67
CA ARG A 113 -0.79 13.44 6.30
C ARG A 113 -1.65 14.48 7.03
N TRP A 114 -1.18 15.00 8.16
CA TRP A 114 -1.91 15.96 9.00
C TRP A 114 -1.34 17.39 8.91
N LEU A 115 -0.40 17.66 8.00
CA LEU A 115 0.11 19.01 7.74
C LEU A 115 -0.64 19.66 6.58
N SER A 116 -1.09 20.90 6.73
CA SER A 116 -1.95 21.58 5.76
C SER A 116 -1.33 21.77 4.37
N PRO A 117 -0.01 21.95 4.20
CA PRO A 117 0.59 21.95 2.87
C PRO A 117 0.39 20.64 2.10
N ILE A 118 0.11 19.54 2.82
CA ILE A 118 -0.09 18.20 2.29
C ILE A 118 -1.58 17.87 2.19
N PHE A 119 -2.34 17.89 3.29
CA PHE A 119 -3.75 17.45 3.25
C PHE A 119 -4.64 18.35 2.39
N LYS A 120 -4.28 19.62 2.20
CA LYS A 120 -5.03 20.53 1.30
C LYS A 120 -4.86 20.17 -0.18
N LYS A 121 -3.97 19.22 -0.52
CA LYS A 121 -3.70 18.79 -1.91
C LYS A 121 -4.62 17.67 -2.40
N GLY A 122 -5.36 17.02 -1.51
CA GLY A 122 -6.32 15.98 -1.86
C GLY A 122 -6.35 14.83 -0.87
N THR A 123 -6.89 13.70 -1.33
CA THR A 123 -7.02 12.47 -0.55
C THR A 123 -5.66 11.78 -0.45
N TYR A 124 -5.16 11.62 0.77
CA TYR A 124 -4.03 10.74 1.03
C TYR A 124 -4.44 9.29 0.80
N THR A 125 -3.59 8.50 0.16
CA THR A 125 -3.76 7.05 -0.01
C THR A 125 -2.39 6.34 0.02
N ASP A 126 -2.25 5.21 0.70
CA ASP A 126 -1.04 4.35 0.60
C ASP A 126 -0.86 3.81 -0.84
N PHE A 127 0.33 3.31 -1.16
CA PHE A 127 0.65 2.81 -2.50
C PHE A 127 0.09 1.42 -2.78
N ASP A 128 -0.18 0.64 -1.75
CA ASP A 128 -0.45 -0.80 -1.81
C ASP A 128 -1.89 -1.17 -2.15
N PHE A 129 -2.76 -0.19 -2.39
CA PHE A 129 -4.11 -0.41 -2.89
C PHE A 129 -4.41 0.40 -4.16
N PRO A 130 -5.24 -0.16 -5.06
CA PRO A 130 -5.63 0.51 -6.28
C PRO A 130 -6.60 1.65 -5.98
N VAL A 131 -6.47 2.73 -6.76
CA VAL A 131 -7.40 3.85 -6.75
C VAL A 131 -7.96 4.00 -8.15
N ASP A 132 -9.29 3.94 -8.27
CA ASP A 132 -10.01 4.15 -9.51
C ASP A 132 -11.20 5.06 -9.26
N THR A 133 -11.02 6.33 -9.59
CA THR A 133 -12.05 7.34 -9.48
C THR A 133 -12.69 7.63 -10.83
N SER A 134 -12.30 6.94 -11.92
CA SER A 134 -12.69 7.29 -13.29
C SER A 134 -14.20 7.44 -13.46
N HIS A 135 -14.99 6.61 -12.77
CA HIS A 135 -16.45 6.61 -12.79
C HIS A 135 -17.11 7.51 -11.72
N LEU A 136 -16.34 8.11 -10.82
CA LEU A 136 -16.85 9.01 -9.78
C LEU A 136 -17.12 10.41 -10.34
N PRO A 137 -18.14 11.12 -9.82
CA PRO A 137 -18.38 12.51 -10.16
C PRO A 137 -17.25 13.41 -9.64
N LYS A 138 -17.21 14.65 -10.15
CA LYS A 138 -16.20 15.64 -9.76
C LYS A 138 -16.31 16.04 -8.28
N LEU A 139 -17.52 16.10 -7.75
CA LEU A 139 -17.80 16.42 -6.35
C LEU A 139 -18.84 15.44 -5.79
N ILE A 140 -18.66 15.04 -4.55
CA ILE A 140 -19.52 14.13 -3.80
C ILE A 140 -19.97 14.85 -2.52
N PRO A 141 -21.29 15.00 -2.28
CA PRO A 141 -21.79 15.56 -1.04
C PRO A 141 -21.44 14.67 0.16
N THR A 142 -20.92 15.27 1.23
CA THR A 142 -20.62 14.56 2.48
C THR A 142 -21.21 15.29 3.69
N GLU A 143 -21.48 14.54 4.75
CA GLU A 143 -21.99 15.08 6.02
C GLU A 143 -20.87 15.59 6.92
N MET A 144 -19.68 15.00 6.80
CA MET A 144 -18.51 15.32 7.63
C MET A 144 -17.39 16.00 6.83
N PRO A 145 -16.61 16.89 7.46
CA PRO A 145 -15.53 17.63 6.80
C PRO A 145 -14.20 16.83 6.77
N ILE A 146 -14.16 15.66 7.41
CA ILE A 146 -13.05 14.71 7.39
C ILE A 146 -13.59 13.33 7.03
N LEU A 147 -12.93 12.66 6.09
CA LEU A 147 -13.19 11.27 5.74
C LEU A 147 -11.96 10.39 6.00
N LEU A 148 -12.17 9.17 6.51
CA LEU A 148 -11.13 8.17 6.78
C LEU A 148 -11.59 6.77 6.35
N ASN A 149 -10.63 5.84 6.30
CA ASN A 149 -10.93 4.41 6.22
C ASN A 149 -11.46 3.91 7.58
N ILE A 150 -12.78 3.90 7.75
CA ILE A 150 -13.40 3.42 8.98
C ILE A 150 -14.19 2.14 8.69
N GLY A 151 -13.75 1.06 9.32
CA GLY A 151 -14.52 -0.15 9.54
C GLY A 151 -14.99 -0.25 10.99
N SER A 152 -15.81 -1.26 11.30
CA SER A 152 -16.15 -1.54 12.69
C SER A 152 -16.45 -3.00 12.94
N LEU A 153 -16.25 -3.41 14.19
CA LEU A 153 -16.67 -4.72 14.70
C LEU A 153 -17.85 -4.54 15.64
N LYS A 154 -19.02 -5.05 15.21
CA LYS A 154 -20.24 -5.00 15.99
C LYS A 154 -20.27 -6.11 17.03
N ILE A 155 -20.41 -5.71 18.29
CA ILE A 155 -20.54 -6.62 19.43
C ILE A 155 -21.80 -6.21 20.20
N ARG A 156 -22.93 -6.81 19.83
CA ARG A 156 -24.26 -6.48 20.40
C ARG A 156 -24.58 -4.99 20.24
N SER A 157 -24.70 -4.26 21.35
CA SER A 157 -24.99 -2.83 21.42
C SER A 157 -23.74 -1.94 21.36
N LYS A 158 -22.55 -2.55 21.26
CA LYS A 158 -21.27 -1.85 21.17
C LYS A 158 -20.67 -2.03 19.78
N GLU A 159 -19.90 -1.05 19.36
CA GLU A 159 -19.12 -1.04 18.12
C GLU A 159 -17.67 -0.71 18.44
N PHE A 160 -16.77 -1.57 17.96
CA PHE A 160 -15.34 -1.35 18.04
C PHE A 160 -14.89 -0.60 16.77
N ILE A 161 -14.26 0.55 16.94
CA ILE A 161 -13.87 1.46 15.84
C ILE A 161 -12.52 1.04 15.27
N LEU A 162 -12.45 0.92 13.95
CA LEU A 162 -11.20 0.63 13.23
C LEU A 162 -10.97 1.75 12.21
N ALA A 163 -10.41 2.86 12.68
CA ALA A 163 -10.08 4.01 11.87
C ALA A 163 -8.64 3.90 11.35
N ASN A 164 -8.49 3.29 10.18
CA ASN A 164 -7.20 3.21 9.50
C ASN A 164 -6.88 4.55 8.83
N ASN A 165 -5.60 4.88 8.79
CA ASN A 165 -5.07 6.12 8.22
C ASN A 165 -4.37 5.89 6.87
N ASP A 166 -4.61 4.74 6.26
CA ASP A 166 -4.15 4.33 4.92
C ASP A 166 -4.81 5.16 3.81
N PHE A 167 -6.01 5.72 4.07
CA PHE A 167 -6.50 6.88 3.34
C PHE A 167 -7.25 7.88 4.21
N VAL A 168 -7.00 9.18 3.95
CA VAL A 168 -7.54 10.32 4.70
C VAL A 168 -7.84 11.46 3.74
N ALA A 169 -9.03 12.06 3.85
CA ALA A 169 -9.38 13.28 3.13
C ALA A 169 -9.90 14.35 4.09
N ILE A 170 -9.31 15.54 4.02
CA ILE A 170 -9.85 16.74 4.65
C ILE A 170 -10.68 17.47 3.59
N VAL A 171 -11.99 17.33 3.66
CA VAL A 171 -12.95 17.87 2.69
C VAL A 171 -13.06 19.39 2.83
N ASP A 172 -13.13 19.88 4.07
CA ASP A 172 -13.18 21.30 4.39
C ASP A 172 -12.29 21.59 5.60
N ALA A 173 -11.14 22.21 5.37
CA ALA A 173 -10.14 22.47 6.41
C ALA A 173 -10.60 23.49 7.46
N ILE A 174 -11.53 24.39 7.12
CA ILE A 174 -12.03 25.41 8.05
C ILE A 174 -13.03 24.74 8.99
N ALA A 175 -13.98 23.99 8.44
CA ALA A 175 -14.95 23.25 9.24
C ALA A 175 -14.30 22.15 10.09
N ALA A 176 -13.27 21.48 9.56
CA ALA A 176 -12.52 20.44 10.25
C ALA A 176 -11.48 20.96 11.26
N ALA A 177 -11.32 22.28 11.43
CA ALA A 177 -10.18 22.85 12.17
C ALA A 177 -10.02 22.28 13.59
N LYS A 178 -11.13 22.12 14.32
CA LYS A 178 -11.12 21.56 15.69
C LYS A 178 -10.69 20.09 15.71
N ASP A 179 -11.19 19.30 14.75
CA ASP A 179 -10.86 17.88 14.67
C ASP A 179 -9.42 17.66 14.23
N ILE A 180 -8.92 18.48 13.29
CA ILE A 180 -7.51 18.51 12.90
C ILE A 180 -6.64 18.85 14.11
N GLU A 181 -7.00 19.89 14.87
CA GLU A 181 -6.25 20.29 16.07
C GLU A 181 -6.24 19.18 17.13
N ARG A 182 -7.36 18.48 17.35
CA ARG A 182 -7.44 17.32 18.24
C ARG A 182 -6.52 16.21 17.81
N VAL A 183 -6.53 15.84 16.52
CA VAL A 183 -5.63 14.83 15.98
C VAL A 183 -4.19 15.26 16.16
N GLN A 184 -3.81 16.45 15.70
CA GLN A 184 -2.44 16.95 15.79
C GLN A 184 -1.94 17.00 17.24
N SER A 185 -2.75 17.48 18.18
CA SER A 185 -2.41 17.54 19.61
C SER A 185 -2.24 16.14 20.21
N GLY A 186 -3.13 15.21 19.85
CA GLY A 186 -3.04 13.82 20.27
C GLY A 186 -1.76 13.13 19.78
N LEU A 187 -1.39 13.36 18.52
CA LEU A 187 -0.12 12.89 17.95
C LEU A 187 1.07 13.47 18.72
N ILE A 188 1.11 14.79 18.93
CA ILE A 188 2.18 15.47 19.69
C ILE A 188 2.32 14.87 21.09
N ALA A 189 1.20 14.65 21.78
CA ALA A 189 1.20 14.08 23.13
C ALA A 189 1.87 12.70 23.16
N ARG A 190 1.47 11.79 22.26
CA ARG A 190 2.04 10.43 22.20
C ARG A 190 3.47 10.38 21.68
N LEU A 191 3.84 11.29 20.77
CA LEU A 191 5.22 11.40 20.28
C LEU A 191 6.17 11.88 21.39
N SER A 192 5.74 12.88 22.15
CA SER A 192 6.48 13.47 23.27
C SER A 192 6.59 12.50 24.45
N HIS A 193 5.49 11.82 24.77
CA HIS A 193 5.39 10.87 25.87
C HIS A 193 4.55 9.67 25.44
N TYR A 194 5.22 8.55 25.19
CA TYR A 194 4.55 7.33 24.81
C TYR A 194 3.79 6.75 26.00
N ASP A 195 2.50 6.56 25.77
CA ASP A 195 1.62 5.82 26.65
C ASP A 195 0.46 5.30 25.78
N THR A 196 -0.31 4.36 26.29
CA THR A 196 -1.54 3.88 25.65
C THR A 196 -2.46 3.30 26.71
N ASP A 197 -3.74 3.61 26.61
CA ASP A 197 -4.80 3.08 27.46
C ASP A 197 -5.75 2.16 26.66
N PHE A 198 -5.31 1.75 25.48
CA PHE A 198 -6.11 1.00 24.53
C PHE A 198 -6.67 -0.30 25.13
N ILE A 199 -5.82 -1.08 25.80
CA ILE A 199 -6.21 -2.36 26.38
C ILE A 199 -7.17 -2.12 27.55
N GLU A 200 -6.85 -1.19 28.43
CA GLU A 200 -7.61 -0.89 29.64
C GLU A 200 -9.00 -0.31 29.33
N ARG A 201 -9.10 0.65 28.39
CA ARG A 201 -10.38 1.22 27.95
C ARG A 201 -11.22 0.18 27.22
N THR A 202 -10.60 -0.60 26.32
CA THR A 202 -11.31 -1.66 25.58
C THR A 202 -11.86 -2.72 26.53
N GLU A 203 -11.06 -3.16 27.51
CA GLU A 203 -11.51 -4.09 28.54
C GLU A 203 -12.61 -3.49 29.40
N THR A 204 -12.48 -2.24 29.83
CA THR A 204 -13.48 -1.55 30.65
C THR A 204 -14.82 -1.45 29.92
N GLU A 205 -14.81 -1.12 28.63
CA GLU A 205 -16.05 -0.99 27.86
C GLU A 205 -16.68 -2.34 27.48
N LEU A 206 -15.87 -3.37 27.21
CA LEU A 206 -16.38 -4.68 26.80
C LEU A 206 -16.70 -5.61 27.98
N SER A 207 -16.00 -5.49 29.11
CA SER A 207 -16.19 -6.34 30.30
C SER A 207 -17.50 -6.08 31.05
N LYS A 208 -18.10 -4.91 30.85
CA LYS A 208 -19.42 -4.54 31.38
C LYS A 208 -20.56 -5.41 30.79
N ASP A 209 -20.37 -5.99 29.59
CA ASP A 209 -21.47 -6.50 28.74
C ASP A 209 -21.45 -8.01 28.38
N SER A 210 -21.00 -8.89 29.31
CA SER A 210 -21.16 -10.38 29.31
C SER A 210 -19.96 -11.29 28.96
N PHE A 211 -20.14 -12.59 29.23
CA PHE A 211 -19.19 -13.71 29.05
C PHE A 211 -18.61 -13.83 27.62
N ILE A 212 -19.39 -13.51 26.57
CA ILE A 212 -18.94 -13.58 25.18
C ILE A 212 -17.86 -12.51 24.90
N ASN A 213 -17.99 -11.32 25.49
CA ASN A 213 -17.01 -10.24 25.35
C ASN A 213 -15.69 -10.58 26.04
N ARG A 214 -15.71 -11.31 27.17
CA ARG A 214 -14.49 -11.81 27.82
C ARG A 214 -13.76 -12.86 26.97
N TYR A 215 -14.51 -13.70 26.25
CA TYR A 215 -13.95 -14.68 25.34
C TYR A 215 -13.32 -14.01 24.10
N LEU A 216 -13.93 -12.94 23.59
CA LEU A 216 -13.39 -12.07 22.55
C LEU A 216 -12.13 -11.31 22.96
N LEU A 217 -12.13 -10.71 24.15
CA LEU A 217 -10.94 -10.08 24.73
C LEU A 217 -9.79 -11.09 24.83
N LYS A 218 -10.08 -12.34 25.24
CA LYS A 218 -9.09 -13.42 25.25
C LYS A 218 -8.55 -13.74 23.85
N PHE A 219 -9.38 -13.66 22.81
CA PHE A 219 -8.93 -13.82 21.41
C PHE A 219 -8.09 -12.65 20.91
N MET A 220 -8.49 -11.40 21.17
CA MET A 220 -7.67 -10.25 20.80
C MET A 220 -6.34 -10.25 21.55
N LYS A 221 -6.31 -10.69 22.82
CA LYS A 221 -5.09 -10.92 23.61
C LYS A 221 -4.22 -12.05 23.07
N ASN A 222 -4.81 -13.05 22.41
CA ASN A 222 -4.05 -14.13 21.74
C ASN A 222 -3.37 -13.67 20.43
N ARG A 223 -3.66 -12.45 19.96
CA ARG A 223 -2.92 -11.82 18.87
C ARG A 223 -1.63 -11.21 19.43
N SER A 224 -0.51 -11.49 18.76
CA SER A 224 0.80 -10.98 19.13
C SER A 224 0.81 -9.44 19.25
N GLU A 225 0.12 -8.72 18.36
CA GLU A 225 0.10 -7.25 18.39
C GLU A 225 -0.55 -6.66 19.65
N SER A 226 -1.70 -7.18 20.11
CA SER A 226 -2.37 -6.67 21.32
C SER A 226 -1.55 -6.91 22.58
N LEU A 227 -0.90 -8.08 22.66
CA LEU A 227 0.03 -8.41 23.74
C LEU A 227 1.19 -7.41 23.78
N TYR A 228 1.74 -7.04 22.62
CA TYR A 228 2.88 -6.15 22.55
C TYR A 228 2.50 -4.68 22.72
N ILE A 229 1.24 -4.29 22.50
CA ILE A 229 0.73 -3.00 22.96
C ILE A 229 0.84 -2.91 24.49
N ALA A 230 0.34 -3.91 25.22
CA ALA A 230 0.44 -3.95 26.68
C ALA A 230 1.90 -3.95 27.13
N LYS A 231 2.74 -4.85 26.59
CA LYS A 231 4.17 -4.90 26.95
C LYS A 231 4.90 -3.60 26.63
N SER A 232 4.58 -2.93 25.52
CA SER A 232 5.29 -1.72 25.12
C SER A 232 5.10 -0.56 26.09
N LYS A 233 3.96 -0.50 26.78
CA LYS A 233 3.65 0.50 27.80
C LYS A 233 4.53 0.35 29.04
N GLU A 234 4.95 -0.86 29.35
CA GLU A 234 5.77 -1.19 30.53
C GLU A 234 7.26 -0.90 30.29
N ILE A 235 7.67 -0.52 29.07
CA ILE A 235 9.06 -0.23 28.75
C ILE A 235 9.43 1.14 29.30
N ILE A 236 10.43 1.15 30.17
CA ILE A 236 11.05 2.37 30.71
C ILE A 236 12.50 2.39 30.23
N PRO A 237 12.86 3.23 29.25
CA PRO A 237 14.25 3.40 28.83
C PRO A 237 15.12 3.91 29.99
N PRO A 238 16.42 3.56 30.03
CA PRO A 238 17.35 4.06 31.05
C PRO A 238 17.51 5.59 31.01
N ASP A 239 17.47 6.17 29.82
CA ASP A 239 17.48 7.61 29.59
C ASP A 239 16.06 8.14 29.84
N THR A 240 15.86 8.90 30.92
CA THR A 240 14.57 9.41 31.48
C THR A 240 13.50 10.01 30.53
N SER A 241 13.76 10.13 29.22
CA SER A 241 12.78 10.61 28.24
C SER A 241 11.98 9.44 27.63
N ASN A 242 10.72 9.31 28.05
CA ASN A 242 9.74 8.35 27.54
C ASN A 242 9.13 8.75 26.17
N SER A 243 9.88 9.44 25.31
CA SER A 243 9.40 9.76 23.96
C SER A 243 9.26 8.47 23.13
N SER A 244 8.33 8.45 22.19
CA SER A 244 8.10 7.25 21.38
C SER A 244 9.35 6.84 20.56
N LEU A 245 10.13 7.82 20.10
CA LEU A 245 11.39 7.61 19.40
C LEU A 245 12.43 6.91 20.30
N ASN A 246 12.58 7.38 21.54
CA ASN A 246 13.53 6.79 22.49
C ASN A 246 13.15 5.36 22.87
N ILE A 247 11.86 5.08 23.04
CA ILE A 247 11.40 3.70 23.29
C ILE A 247 11.72 2.81 22.08
N ARG A 248 11.45 3.26 20.85
CA ARG A 248 11.83 2.51 19.63
C ARG A 248 13.34 2.34 19.51
N LYS A 249 14.13 3.35 19.89
CA LYS A 249 15.60 3.27 19.93
C LYS A 249 16.05 2.18 20.90
N TYR A 250 15.56 2.22 22.15
CA TYR A 250 15.87 1.23 23.17
C TYR A 250 15.48 -0.19 22.73
N ILE A 251 14.28 -0.37 22.18
CA ILE A 251 13.85 -1.67 21.63
C ILE A 251 14.77 -2.15 20.51
N ASN A 252 15.18 -1.28 19.59
CA ASN A 252 16.11 -1.67 18.54
C ASN A 252 17.46 -2.13 19.11
N GLU A 253 17.98 -1.45 20.14
CA GLU A 253 19.22 -1.82 20.80
C GLU A 253 19.11 -3.17 21.55
N VAL A 254 18.03 -3.39 22.30
CA VAL A 254 17.79 -4.63 23.04
C VAL A 254 17.59 -5.82 22.10
N MET A 255 16.79 -5.64 21.05
CA MET A 255 16.38 -6.74 20.18
C MET A 255 17.42 -7.08 19.10
N THR A 256 18.54 -6.36 19.01
CA THR A 256 19.63 -6.67 18.07
C THR A 256 20.87 -7.25 18.76
N ASP A 257 20.90 -7.26 20.10
CA ASP A 257 21.98 -7.84 20.90
C ASP A 257 21.44 -9.02 21.72
N LYS A 258 22.06 -10.19 21.55
CA LYS A 258 21.61 -11.43 22.19
C LYS A 258 21.65 -11.35 23.72
N ASN A 259 22.67 -10.74 24.29
CA ASN A 259 22.82 -10.66 25.75
C ASN A 259 21.81 -9.67 26.32
N LYS A 260 21.67 -8.49 25.70
CA LYS A 260 20.67 -7.50 26.10
C LYS A 260 19.25 -8.05 25.98
N PHE A 261 18.95 -8.79 24.92
CA PHE A 261 17.65 -9.45 24.74
C PHE A 261 17.34 -10.45 25.86
N LEU A 262 18.32 -11.27 26.26
CA LEU A 262 18.15 -12.24 27.33
C LEU A 262 18.01 -11.56 28.69
N ASP A 263 18.80 -10.52 28.95
CA ASP A 263 18.70 -9.73 30.17
C ASP A 263 17.37 -8.97 30.27
N PHE A 264 16.89 -8.40 29.17
CA PHE A 264 15.58 -7.76 29.07
C PHE A 264 14.43 -8.73 29.37
N ASN A 265 14.58 -10.00 28.98
CA ASN A 265 13.56 -11.01 29.19
C ASN A 265 13.63 -11.68 30.57
N LYS A 266 14.59 -11.34 31.45
CA LYS A 266 14.66 -11.90 32.80
C LYS A 266 13.44 -11.50 33.62
N VAL A 267 12.86 -12.46 34.33
CA VAL A 267 11.80 -12.20 35.32
C VAL A 267 12.41 -11.85 36.68
N TYR A 268 13.57 -12.46 36.99
CA TYR A 268 14.31 -12.22 38.22
C TYR A 268 15.77 -11.89 37.90
N PRO A 269 16.43 -11.01 38.66
CA PRO A 269 17.83 -10.64 38.41
C PRO A 269 18.81 -11.83 38.38
N GLN A 270 18.49 -12.90 39.12
CA GLN A 270 19.31 -14.11 39.26
C GLN A 270 19.08 -15.14 38.14
N GLU A 271 18.04 -14.98 37.29
CA GLU A 271 17.70 -15.94 36.24
C GLU A 271 18.86 -16.06 35.24
N THR A 272 19.33 -17.28 35.00
CA THR A 272 20.42 -17.53 34.04
C THR A 272 19.90 -17.42 32.61
N HIS A 273 20.78 -17.11 31.66
CA HIS A 273 20.42 -17.05 30.24
C HIS A 273 19.84 -18.37 29.71
N MET A 274 20.28 -19.53 30.21
CA MET A 274 19.71 -20.83 29.83
C MET A 274 18.26 -21.00 30.32
N GLU A 275 17.96 -20.54 31.53
CA GLU A 275 16.61 -20.57 32.09
C GLU A 275 15.67 -19.65 31.30
N VAL A 276 16.13 -18.44 30.96
CA VAL A 276 15.40 -17.52 30.08
C VAL A 276 15.09 -18.19 28.73
N ILE A 277 16.08 -18.79 28.08
CA ILE A 277 15.88 -19.48 26.78
C ILE A 277 14.85 -20.59 26.90
N LYS A 278 14.94 -21.42 27.95
CA LYS A 278 13.99 -22.53 28.19
C LYS A 278 12.58 -22.01 28.38
N ARG A 279 12.40 -20.92 29.15
CA ARG A 279 11.09 -20.29 29.36
C ARG A 279 10.54 -19.69 28.07
N LEU A 280 11.34 -18.92 27.32
CA LEU A 280 10.93 -18.37 26.03
C LEU A 280 10.48 -19.45 25.03
N ARG A 281 11.16 -20.62 25.03
CA ARG A 281 10.73 -21.77 24.21
C ARG A 281 9.38 -22.32 24.66
N ASN A 282 9.16 -22.45 25.97
CA ASN A 282 7.89 -22.91 26.52
C ASN A 282 6.75 -21.92 26.20
N ASP A 283 7.02 -20.62 26.34
CA ASP A 283 6.05 -19.56 26.02
C ASP A 283 5.69 -19.58 24.54
N LEU A 284 6.66 -19.77 23.65
CA LEU A 284 6.42 -19.89 22.22
C LEU A 284 5.66 -21.19 21.89
N HIS A 285 5.96 -22.31 22.55
CA HIS A 285 5.24 -23.56 22.40
C HIS A 285 3.78 -23.44 22.86
N ALA A 286 3.50 -22.71 23.94
CA ALA A 286 2.14 -22.47 24.43
C ALA A 286 1.24 -21.71 23.45
N GLN A 287 1.82 -21.00 22.46
CA GLN A 287 1.06 -20.35 21.40
C GLN A 287 0.47 -21.34 20.37
N LEU A 288 0.94 -22.59 20.33
CA LEU A 288 0.44 -23.63 19.42
C LEU A 288 -0.90 -24.21 19.92
N ASN A 289 -2.00 -23.49 19.67
CA ASN A 289 -3.35 -23.92 20.03
C ASN A 289 -4.27 -24.10 18.81
N LEU A 290 -5.48 -24.62 19.04
CA LEU A 290 -6.45 -24.92 17.98
C LEU A 290 -6.83 -23.68 17.17
N VAL A 291 -6.97 -22.52 17.80
CA VAL A 291 -7.31 -21.26 17.11
C VAL A 291 -6.17 -20.84 16.20
N LYS A 292 -4.92 -20.93 16.69
CA LYS A 292 -3.71 -20.66 15.89
C LYS A 292 -3.61 -21.62 14.70
N TYR A 293 -3.93 -22.89 14.89
CA TYR A 293 -3.97 -23.86 13.81
C TYR A 293 -5.04 -23.55 12.75
N LEU A 294 -6.26 -23.22 13.17
CA LEU A 294 -7.38 -23.00 12.27
C LEU A 294 -7.31 -21.67 11.49
N PHE A 295 -6.88 -20.60 12.16
CA PHE A 295 -6.94 -19.25 11.59
C PHE A 295 -5.57 -18.65 11.25
N PHE A 296 -4.47 -19.23 11.75
CA PHE A 296 -3.10 -18.71 11.59
C PHE A 296 -2.12 -19.83 11.22
N ASN A 297 -2.53 -20.76 10.35
CA ASN A 297 -1.81 -22.01 10.08
C ASN A 297 -0.35 -21.81 9.60
N LYS A 298 -0.08 -20.75 8.83
CA LYS A 298 1.29 -20.43 8.38
C LYS A 298 2.19 -20.06 9.57
N GLU A 299 1.71 -19.20 10.47
CA GLU A 299 2.43 -18.87 11.71
C GLU A 299 2.56 -20.10 12.61
N TYR A 300 1.50 -20.89 12.77
CA TYR A 300 1.54 -22.17 13.51
C TYR A 300 2.67 -23.09 12.99
N SER A 301 2.72 -23.27 11.66
CA SER A 301 3.75 -24.08 10.99
C SER A 301 5.15 -23.50 11.17
N LEU A 302 5.30 -22.17 11.12
CA LEU A 302 6.57 -21.48 11.34
C LEU A 302 7.07 -21.66 12.78
N ILE A 303 6.20 -21.45 13.77
CA ILE A 303 6.50 -21.65 15.19
C ILE A 303 7.00 -23.09 15.42
N LYS A 304 6.29 -24.10 14.90
CA LYS A 304 6.70 -25.51 15.01
C LYS A 304 8.12 -25.74 14.46
N ARG A 305 8.41 -25.23 13.26
CA ARG A 305 9.75 -25.35 12.64
C ARG A 305 10.85 -24.64 13.42
N ILE A 306 10.54 -23.52 14.08
CA ILE A 306 11.52 -22.74 14.85
C ILE A 306 11.82 -23.40 16.20
N LEU A 307 10.81 -23.98 16.85
CA LEU A 307 11.00 -24.71 18.11
C LEU A 307 12.00 -25.88 17.96
N GLU A 308 12.07 -26.50 16.78
CA GLU A 308 13.03 -27.56 16.43
C GLU A 308 14.46 -27.05 16.15
N LYS A 309 14.69 -25.73 16.07
CA LYS A 309 16.03 -25.17 15.79
C LYS A 309 16.86 -25.03 17.06
N LYS A 310 18.19 -25.04 16.90
CA LYS A 310 19.16 -24.70 17.95
C LYS A 310 18.97 -23.28 18.47
N ASP A 311 19.43 -23.03 19.70
CA ASP A 311 19.20 -21.78 20.44
C ASP A 311 19.56 -20.52 19.66
N ASP A 312 20.69 -20.48 18.94
CA ASP A 312 21.06 -19.28 18.18
C ASP A 312 20.05 -18.91 17.09
N LYS A 313 19.52 -19.91 16.37
CA LYS A 313 18.51 -19.70 15.33
C LYS A 313 17.15 -19.39 15.92
N PHE A 314 16.81 -20.03 17.04
CA PHE A 314 15.60 -19.77 17.80
C PHE A 314 15.57 -18.33 18.33
N LEU A 315 16.66 -17.89 18.97
CA LEU A 315 16.80 -16.54 19.50
C LEU A 315 16.82 -15.49 18.40
N SER A 316 17.57 -15.71 17.31
CA SER A 316 17.56 -14.79 16.17
C SER A 316 16.15 -14.58 15.60
N TYR A 317 15.35 -15.65 15.56
CA TYR A 317 13.94 -15.55 15.14
C TYR A 317 13.11 -14.76 16.16
N LEU A 318 13.21 -15.09 17.45
CA LEU A 318 12.43 -14.40 18.49
C LEU A 318 12.78 -12.92 18.56
N MET A 319 14.07 -12.58 18.62
CA MET A 319 14.57 -11.21 18.62
C MET A 319 13.98 -10.40 17.45
N GLN A 320 14.00 -10.95 16.24
CA GLN A 320 13.39 -10.30 15.08
C GLN A 320 11.87 -10.17 15.22
N LYS A 321 11.17 -11.23 15.61
CA LYS A 321 9.70 -11.24 15.77
C LYS A 321 9.26 -10.23 16.84
N GLU A 322 9.90 -10.23 18.00
CA GLU A 322 9.60 -9.33 19.11
C GLU A 322 9.86 -7.88 18.70
N ARG A 323 10.98 -7.61 18.02
CA ARG A 323 11.30 -6.28 17.49
C ARG A 323 10.22 -5.75 16.58
N ASP A 324 9.81 -6.53 15.57
CA ASP A 324 8.80 -6.11 14.61
C ASP A 324 7.45 -5.84 15.32
N LEU A 325 7.07 -6.67 16.28
CA LEU A 325 5.85 -6.49 17.07
C LEU A 325 5.89 -5.25 17.97
N TYR A 326 6.97 -5.01 18.71
CA TYR A 326 7.11 -3.81 19.53
C TYR A 326 7.08 -2.54 18.68
N LEU A 327 7.85 -2.50 17.59
CA LEU A 327 7.88 -1.34 16.70
C LEU A 327 6.49 -1.05 16.14
N LYS A 328 5.75 -2.09 15.72
CA LYS A 328 4.38 -1.96 15.23
C LYS A 328 3.40 -1.49 16.28
N SER A 329 3.42 -2.06 17.48
CA SER A 329 2.57 -1.64 18.57
C SER A 329 2.80 -0.17 18.94
N ILE A 330 4.06 0.27 19.00
CA ILE A 330 4.40 1.66 19.31
C ILE A 330 3.92 2.61 18.21
N VAL A 331 4.17 2.29 16.93
CA VAL A 331 3.74 3.14 15.80
C VAL A 331 2.21 3.26 15.74
N VAL A 332 1.49 2.15 15.84
CA VAL A 332 0.02 2.14 15.77
C VAL A 332 -0.61 2.94 16.92
N CYS A 333 0.01 2.95 18.11
CA CYS A 333 -0.45 3.71 19.26
C CYS A 333 0.05 5.16 19.33
N THR A 334 0.94 5.59 18.44
CA THR A 334 1.51 6.96 18.43
C THR A 334 1.00 7.79 17.29
N THR A 335 1.03 7.26 16.08
CA THR A 335 0.60 7.98 14.86
C THR A 335 -0.36 7.20 13.98
N GLY A 336 -0.48 5.90 14.23
CA GLY A 336 -1.33 5.02 13.47
C GLY A 336 -2.80 4.96 13.95
N PRO A 337 -3.53 3.92 13.49
CA PRO A 337 -4.98 3.81 13.62
C PRO A 337 -5.55 3.97 15.04
N ILE A 338 -4.87 3.41 16.05
CA ILE A 338 -5.35 3.48 17.44
C ILE A 338 -5.33 4.95 17.91
N GLN A 339 -4.24 5.66 17.67
CA GLN A 339 -4.16 7.05 18.10
C GLN A 339 -5.12 7.97 17.33
N ILE A 340 -5.37 7.69 16.04
CA ILE A 340 -6.39 8.42 15.27
C ILE A 340 -7.78 8.22 15.85
N SER A 341 -8.18 6.97 16.13
CA SER A 341 -9.46 6.68 16.79
C SER A 341 -9.59 7.43 18.12
N ASN A 342 -8.55 7.37 18.96
CA ASN A 342 -8.55 8.04 20.25
C ASN A 342 -8.69 9.56 20.10
N ALA A 343 -7.86 10.18 19.26
CA ALA A 343 -7.83 11.64 19.14
C ALA A 343 -9.13 12.20 18.54
N LEU A 344 -9.71 11.52 17.54
CA LEU A 344 -10.88 11.99 16.81
C LEU A 344 -12.21 11.62 17.50
N PHE A 345 -12.32 10.41 18.08
CA PHE A 345 -13.58 9.91 18.62
C PHE A 345 -13.61 9.77 20.15
N ASP A 346 -12.50 10.07 20.83
CA ASP A 346 -12.33 9.90 22.28
C ASP A 346 -12.63 8.46 22.75
N GLY A 347 -12.15 7.50 21.98
CA GLY A 347 -12.26 6.09 22.35
C GLY A 347 -12.10 5.12 21.18
N TYR A 348 -12.14 3.84 21.54
CA TYR A 348 -11.98 2.72 20.61
C TYR A 348 -13.24 1.85 20.53
N VAL A 349 -14.10 1.92 21.55
CA VAL A 349 -15.35 1.18 21.66
C VAL A 349 -16.44 2.16 22.07
N VAL A 350 -17.54 2.19 21.32
CA VAL A 350 -18.68 3.10 21.56
C VAL A 350 -20.00 2.32 21.50
N SER A 351 -21.13 2.97 21.84
CA SER A 351 -22.44 2.39 21.54
C SER A 351 -22.68 2.36 20.03
N ALA A 352 -23.46 1.38 19.55
CA ALA A 352 -23.83 1.28 18.14
C ALA A 352 -24.53 2.55 17.63
N ASP A 353 -25.38 3.18 18.47
CA ASP A 353 -26.07 4.42 18.10
C ASP A 353 -25.10 5.59 17.93
N LYS A 354 -24.13 5.74 18.85
CA LYS A 354 -23.07 6.75 18.74
C LYS A 354 -22.22 6.50 17.49
N PHE A 355 -21.91 5.24 17.20
CA PHE A 355 -21.16 4.90 16.00
C PHE A 355 -21.89 5.33 14.72
N ILE A 356 -23.15 4.92 14.56
CA ILE A 356 -23.94 5.23 13.35
C ILE A 356 -24.11 6.74 13.16
N LYS A 357 -24.35 7.48 14.24
CA LYS A 357 -24.64 8.91 14.18
C LYS A 357 -23.40 9.78 14.04
N ASP A 358 -22.35 9.48 14.80
CA ASP A 358 -21.24 10.41 15.00
C ASP A 358 -19.93 9.95 14.31
N ILE A 359 -19.80 8.66 13.94
CA ILE A 359 -18.54 8.08 13.44
C ILE A 359 -18.67 7.57 12.02
N GLN A 360 -19.71 6.79 11.73
CA GLN A 360 -19.96 6.24 10.41
C GLN A 360 -19.98 7.29 9.29
N PRO A 361 -20.51 8.52 9.49
CA PRO A 361 -20.47 9.57 8.45
C PRO A 361 -19.06 10.08 8.11
N HIS A 362 -18.03 9.74 8.90
CA HIS A 362 -16.62 9.96 8.56
C HIS A 362 -16.04 8.84 7.68
N SER A 363 -16.74 7.72 7.48
CA SER A 363 -16.24 6.60 6.68
C SER A 363 -16.43 6.84 5.19
N PHE A 364 -15.40 6.58 4.37
CA PHE A 364 -15.58 6.47 2.92
C PHE A 364 -16.65 5.44 2.53
N ASN A 365 -16.78 4.36 3.30
CA ASN A 365 -17.72 3.27 3.02
C ASN A 365 -19.18 3.73 3.17
N HIS A 366 -19.44 4.74 4.00
CA HIS A 366 -20.78 5.31 4.17
C HIS A 366 -21.29 5.96 2.88
N TYR A 367 -20.39 6.50 2.05
CA TYR A 367 -20.72 7.16 0.78
C TYR A 367 -20.53 6.25 -0.44
N GLY A 368 -20.33 4.94 -0.25
CA GLY A 368 -20.14 4.00 -1.35
C GLY A 368 -18.78 4.09 -2.06
N LEU A 369 -17.77 4.67 -1.42
CA LEU A 369 -16.46 4.94 -2.03
C LEU A 369 -15.47 3.78 -1.94
N GLN A 370 -15.81 2.69 -1.26
CA GLN A 370 -14.95 1.53 -1.06
C GLN A 370 -14.46 0.87 -2.37
N ASN A 371 -15.22 1.01 -3.45
CA ASN A 371 -14.86 0.44 -4.76
C ASN A 371 -13.87 1.33 -5.54
N ALA A 372 -13.78 2.61 -5.18
CA ALA A 372 -12.82 3.53 -5.76
C ALA A 372 -11.50 3.56 -4.96
N PHE A 373 -11.58 3.24 -3.67
CA PHE A 373 -10.46 3.20 -2.71
C PHE A 373 -10.39 1.80 -2.08
N CYS A 374 -9.96 0.81 -2.86
CA CYS A 374 -10.05 -0.61 -2.49
C CYS A 374 -8.93 -1.04 -1.51
N SER A 375 -8.92 -0.54 -0.28
CA SER A 375 -8.00 -1.02 0.74
C SER A 375 -8.43 -2.40 1.25
N GLN A 376 -7.55 -3.39 1.06
CA GLN A 376 -7.69 -4.68 1.74
C GLN A 376 -7.42 -4.56 3.24
N ASN A 377 -6.75 -3.50 3.69
CA ASN A 377 -6.57 -3.16 5.10
C ASN A 377 -7.80 -2.43 5.66
N SER A 378 -9.00 -2.86 5.29
CA SER A 378 -10.26 -2.39 5.85
C SER A 378 -11.14 -3.59 6.18
N ILE A 379 -11.96 -3.46 7.21
CA ILE A 379 -13.11 -4.35 7.36
C ILE A 379 -14.38 -3.57 7.08
N PRO A 380 -15.45 -4.24 6.61
CA PRO A 380 -16.75 -3.61 6.45
C PRO A 380 -17.24 -2.94 7.74
N LEU A 381 -18.17 -1.99 7.59
CA LEU A 381 -18.92 -1.46 8.71
C LEU A 381 -19.80 -2.57 9.30
N HIS A 382 -19.90 -2.61 10.64
CA HIS A 382 -20.69 -3.58 11.39
C HIS A 382 -20.29 -5.04 11.18
N GLU A 383 -19.02 -5.30 10.89
CA GLU A 383 -18.51 -6.65 10.71
C GLU A 383 -18.66 -7.46 12.00
N ASN A 384 -18.81 -8.77 11.86
CA ASN A 384 -18.88 -9.67 13.01
C ASN A 384 -17.52 -10.24 13.38
N VAL A 385 -17.48 -10.93 14.52
CA VAL A 385 -16.27 -11.51 15.10
C VAL A 385 -15.59 -12.52 14.19
N LEU A 386 -16.36 -13.30 13.41
CA LEU A 386 -15.82 -14.27 12.48
C LEU A 386 -15.19 -13.60 11.25
N GLY A 387 -15.82 -12.54 10.74
CA GLY A 387 -15.27 -11.70 9.68
C GLY A 387 -13.96 -11.06 10.13
N MET A 388 -13.93 -10.53 11.35
CA MET A 388 -12.71 -10.03 11.99
C MET A 388 -11.63 -11.11 12.09
N LEU A 389 -11.93 -12.33 12.55
CA LEU A 389 -10.93 -13.40 12.65
C LEU A 389 -10.33 -13.78 11.29
N LYS A 390 -11.13 -13.79 10.23
CA LYS A 390 -10.63 -14.02 8.87
C LYS A 390 -9.70 -12.89 8.42
N PHE A 391 -10.08 -11.64 8.65
CA PHE A 391 -9.25 -10.47 8.36
C PHE A 391 -7.93 -10.49 9.15
N LEU A 392 -7.99 -10.80 10.44
CA LEU A 392 -6.82 -10.87 11.31
C LEU A 392 -5.87 -12.03 10.97
N GLY A 393 -6.37 -13.10 10.36
CA GLY A 393 -5.60 -14.29 9.97
C GLY A 393 -4.76 -14.13 8.71
N VAL A 394 -4.85 -12.98 8.04
CA VAL A 394 -4.09 -12.67 6.81
C VAL A 394 -2.63 -12.33 7.17
N ASP A 395 -1.68 -12.75 6.34
CA ASP A 395 -0.25 -12.58 6.67
C ASP A 395 0.21 -11.11 6.59
N GLU A 396 1.31 -10.82 7.28
CA GLU A 396 2.04 -9.58 7.11
C GLU A 396 2.53 -9.42 5.66
N GLY A 397 2.28 -8.25 5.04
CA GLY A 397 2.59 -8.03 3.63
C GLY A 397 1.49 -8.43 2.65
N GLU A 398 0.41 -9.08 3.11
CA GLU A 398 -0.79 -9.37 2.31
C GLU A 398 -1.82 -8.24 2.42
N LEU A 399 -2.06 -7.68 3.63
CA LEU A 399 -3.01 -6.57 3.82
C LEU A 399 -2.39 -5.17 3.68
N ASN A 400 -1.11 -5.02 4.03
CA ASN A 400 -0.36 -3.77 3.90
C ASN A 400 1.11 -4.07 3.61
N ASP A 401 1.82 -3.14 2.99
CA ASP A 401 3.20 -3.36 2.54
C ASP A 401 4.21 -3.52 3.69
N SER A 402 3.89 -2.99 4.89
CA SER A 402 4.74 -3.04 6.10
C SER A 402 6.22 -2.73 5.83
N SER A 403 6.53 -1.93 4.79
CA SER A 403 7.89 -1.78 4.26
C SER A 403 8.84 -1.01 5.19
N TRP A 404 8.33 -0.51 6.30
CA TRP A 404 9.09 0.10 7.38
C TRP A 404 9.58 -0.94 8.41
N LEU A 405 8.98 -2.14 8.45
CA LEU A 405 9.47 -3.32 9.16
C LEU A 405 10.45 -4.13 8.29
N ASP A 406 11.34 -4.90 8.91
CA ASP A 406 12.36 -5.66 8.16
C ASP A 406 11.77 -6.86 7.43
N SER A 407 10.71 -7.47 7.96
CA SER A 407 9.91 -8.50 7.28
C SER A 407 9.31 -7.96 5.98
N GLY A 408 8.64 -6.79 6.03
CA GLY A 408 8.05 -6.12 4.88
C GLY A 408 9.10 -5.70 3.84
N LYS A 409 10.26 -5.16 4.26
CA LYS A 409 11.37 -4.84 3.34
C LYS A 409 11.87 -6.07 2.57
N LYS A 410 12.00 -7.22 3.24
CA LYS A 410 12.42 -8.48 2.58
C LYS A 410 11.40 -8.93 1.54
N LEU A 411 10.11 -8.84 1.87
CA LEU A 411 9.03 -9.18 0.95
C LEU A 411 9.02 -8.27 -0.28
N GLN A 412 9.08 -6.96 -0.07
CA GLN A 412 9.13 -5.96 -1.14
C GLN A 412 10.38 -6.12 -2.02
N THR A 413 11.52 -6.45 -1.43
CA THR A 413 12.76 -6.75 -2.17
C THR A 413 12.59 -7.98 -3.06
N SER A 414 11.95 -9.04 -2.56
CA SER A 414 11.66 -10.25 -3.33
C SER A 414 10.74 -9.95 -4.52
N ARG A 415 9.64 -9.21 -4.27
CA ARG A 415 8.69 -8.76 -5.30
C ARG A 415 9.37 -7.89 -6.36
N THR A 416 10.15 -6.90 -5.93
CA THR A 416 10.93 -6.02 -6.81
C THR A 416 11.86 -6.81 -7.73
N LYS A 417 12.54 -7.86 -7.25
CA LYS A 417 13.39 -8.72 -8.09
C LYS A 417 12.61 -9.41 -9.21
N LEU A 418 11.39 -9.87 -8.93
CA LEU A 418 10.52 -10.47 -9.93
C LEU A 418 10.07 -9.44 -10.97
N LEU A 419 9.70 -8.24 -10.52
CA LEU A 419 9.30 -7.14 -11.40
C LEU A 419 10.44 -6.68 -12.31
N VAL A 420 11.68 -6.57 -11.80
CA VAL A 420 12.86 -6.26 -12.61
C VAL A 420 13.11 -7.34 -13.67
N ALA A 421 12.95 -8.61 -13.32
CA ALA A 421 13.10 -9.71 -14.29
C ALA A 421 12.05 -9.61 -15.40
N ARG A 422 10.79 -9.31 -15.05
CA ARG A 422 9.70 -9.11 -16.02
C ARG A 422 9.93 -7.88 -16.90
N GLN A 423 10.36 -6.77 -16.32
CA GLN A 423 10.70 -5.55 -17.06
C GLN A 423 11.78 -5.83 -18.11
N LYS A 424 12.83 -6.57 -17.75
CA LYS A 424 13.90 -6.97 -18.68
C LYS A 424 13.40 -7.90 -19.79
N GLU A 425 12.55 -8.86 -19.45
CA GLU A 425 11.92 -9.75 -20.44
C GLU A 425 11.11 -8.95 -21.47
N LEU A 426 10.23 -8.07 -20.98
CA LEU A 426 9.40 -7.21 -21.82
C LEU A 426 10.23 -6.24 -22.67
N ALA A 427 11.32 -5.69 -22.13
CA ALA A 427 12.22 -4.81 -22.87
C ALA A 427 12.84 -5.51 -24.09
N LEU A 428 13.06 -6.82 -24.02
CA LEU A 428 13.60 -7.63 -25.11
C LEU A 428 12.50 -8.10 -26.08
N SER A 429 11.32 -8.45 -25.58
CA SER A 429 10.26 -9.05 -26.41
C SER A 429 9.37 -8.01 -27.11
N LEU A 430 8.99 -6.91 -26.44
CA LEU A 430 8.02 -5.95 -26.97
C LEU A 430 8.40 -5.37 -28.34
N PRO A 431 9.65 -4.90 -28.58
CA PRO A 431 10.03 -4.36 -29.89
C PRO A 431 9.80 -5.35 -31.04
N THR A 432 10.08 -6.63 -30.79
CA THR A 432 9.92 -7.71 -31.77
C THR A 432 8.44 -8.08 -31.93
N THR A 433 7.69 -8.21 -30.83
CA THR A 433 6.25 -8.54 -30.88
C THR A 433 5.47 -7.48 -31.65
N PHE A 434 5.70 -6.19 -31.37
CA PHE A 434 5.05 -5.11 -32.13
C PHE A 434 5.49 -5.11 -33.61
N SER A 435 6.72 -5.51 -33.93
CA SER A 435 7.17 -5.64 -35.32
C SER A 435 6.48 -6.78 -36.05
N ILE A 436 6.27 -7.92 -35.38
CA ILE A 436 5.55 -9.07 -35.94
C ILE A 436 4.09 -8.67 -36.19
N ILE A 437 3.42 -8.09 -35.20
CA ILE A 437 2.03 -7.62 -35.34
C ILE A 437 1.90 -6.67 -36.53
N ARG A 438 2.83 -5.71 -36.67
CA ARG A 438 2.83 -4.80 -37.82
C ARG A 438 2.87 -5.56 -39.14
N SER A 439 3.84 -6.48 -39.30
CA SER A 439 4.00 -7.28 -40.51
C SER A 439 2.78 -8.15 -40.80
N ASP A 440 2.21 -8.79 -39.77
CA ASP A 440 1.04 -9.67 -39.89
C ASP A 440 -0.19 -8.88 -40.37
N VAL A 441 -0.39 -7.66 -39.86
CA VAL A 441 -1.49 -6.78 -40.28
C VAL A 441 -1.26 -6.26 -41.70
N GLU A 442 -0.02 -5.87 -42.06
CA GLU A 442 0.34 -5.48 -43.42
C GLU A 442 0.07 -6.61 -44.43
N GLU A 443 0.49 -7.85 -44.10
CA GLU A 443 0.27 -9.04 -44.91
C GLU A 443 -1.22 -9.39 -45.01
N TYR A 444 -1.98 -9.29 -43.92
CA TYR A 444 -3.42 -9.55 -43.91
C TYR A 444 -4.17 -8.56 -44.82
N ILE A 445 -3.86 -7.26 -44.73
CA ILE A 445 -4.46 -6.25 -45.62
C ILE A 445 -4.13 -6.55 -47.08
N GLN A 446 -2.90 -6.95 -47.40
CA GLN A 446 -2.52 -7.33 -48.77
C GLN A 446 -3.31 -8.55 -49.27
N LYS A 447 -3.48 -9.59 -48.45
CA LYS A 447 -4.24 -10.80 -48.81
C LYS A 447 -5.74 -10.53 -49.03
N VAL A 448 -6.32 -9.59 -48.28
CA VAL A 448 -7.76 -9.31 -48.29
C VAL A 448 -8.13 -8.18 -49.27
N THR A 449 -7.16 -7.35 -49.70
CA THR A 449 -7.37 -6.33 -50.74
C THR A 449 -7.45 -7.02 -52.11
N PRO A 450 -8.62 -7.05 -52.81
CA PRO A 450 -8.74 -7.83 -54.03
C PRO A 450 -8.07 -7.14 -55.23
N ILE A 451 -7.43 -7.95 -56.09
CA ILE A 451 -7.20 -7.67 -57.51
C ILE A 451 -8.58 -7.34 -58.15
N PRO A 452 -8.69 -6.35 -59.06
CA PRO A 452 -10.00 -5.80 -59.45
C PRO A 452 -10.85 -6.81 -60.21
N SER A 453 -11.79 -7.48 -59.53
CA SER A 453 -12.91 -8.22 -60.14
C SER A 453 -14.24 -7.91 -59.45
N PRO A 454 -15.36 -7.82 -60.20
CA PRO A 454 -16.59 -7.21 -59.72
C PRO A 454 -17.46 -8.25 -59.00
N SER A 455 -17.47 -8.26 -57.66
CA SER A 455 -18.40 -9.10 -56.90
C SER A 455 -18.89 -8.43 -55.61
N VAL A 456 -20.10 -8.82 -55.21
CA VAL A 456 -20.99 -8.23 -54.19
C VAL A 456 -20.44 -8.36 -52.75
N SER A 457 -19.39 -9.14 -52.53
CA SER A 457 -18.70 -9.29 -51.23
C SER A 457 -17.87 -8.06 -50.80
N ARG A 458 -17.75 -7.04 -51.65
CA ARG A 458 -16.97 -5.80 -51.40
C ARG A 458 -17.51 -4.95 -50.23
N GLU A 459 -18.82 -4.91 -50.01
CA GLU A 459 -19.42 -4.02 -49.00
C GLU A 459 -19.22 -4.51 -47.55
N LYS A 460 -19.10 -5.82 -47.32
CA LYS A 460 -18.97 -6.39 -45.96
C LYS A 460 -17.55 -6.34 -45.37
N ASN A 461 -16.51 -6.16 -46.19
CA ASN A 461 -15.11 -6.16 -45.75
C ASN A 461 -14.47 -4.76 -45.72
N TYR A 462 -15.12 -3.75 -46.27
CA TYR A 462 -14.60 -2.38 -46.32
C TYR A 462 -14.36 -1.75 -44.93
N PRO A 463 -15.28 -1.90 -43.94
CA PRO A 463 -15.07 -1.38 -42.59
C PRO A 463 -13.87 -2.04 -41.89
N LYS A 464 -13.70 -3.36 -42.08
CA LYS A 464 -12.62 -4.15 -41.46
C LYS A 464 -11.23 -3.70 -41.92
N ILE A 465 -11.06 -3.50 -43.24
CA ILE A 465 -9.79 -3.02 -43.80
C ILE A 465 -9.51 -1.59 -43.34
N ALA A 466 -10.55 -0.76 -43.19
CA ALA A 466 -10.40 0.60 -42.68
C ALA A 466 -9.87 0.60 -41.23
N ASP A 467 -10.42 -0.24 -40.35
CA ASP A 467 -9.97 -0.37 -38.96
C ASP A 467 -8.52 -0.86 -38.86
N LEU A 468 -8.16 -1.88 -39.64
CA LEU A 468 -6.78 -2.38 -39.67
C LEU A 468 -5.79 -1.32 -40.22
N LYS A 469 -6.21 -0.51 -41.20
CA LYS A 469 -5.40 0.62 -41.69
C LYS A 469 -5.24 1.72 -40.64
N LEU A 470 -6.27 1.99 -39.84
CA LEU A 470 -6.18 2.90 -38.71
C LEU A 470 -5.17 2.37 -37.67
N ILE A 471 -5.23 1.08 -37.33
CA ILE A 471 -4.26 0.44 -36.44
C ILE A 471 -2.84 0.58 -37.01
N LEU A 472 -2.63 0.26 -38.30
CA LEU A 472 -1.32 0.44 -38.94
C LEU A 472 -0.82 1.88 -38.90
N SER A 473 -1.70 2.87 -38.95
CA SER A 473 -1.30 4.29 -38.87
C SER A 473 -0.61 4.65 -37.54
N CYS A 474 -0.76 3.83 -36.50
CA CYS A 474 -0.09 3.99 -35.22
C CYS A 474 1.39 3.58 -35.26
N PHE A 475 1.79 2.83 -36.28
CA PHE A 475 3.17 2.49 -36.57
C PHE A 475 3.76 3.58 -37.48
N ASN A 476 4.61 4.43 -36.92
CA ASN A 476 5.13 5.59 -37.62
C ASN A 476 6.34 5.26 -38.51
N LYS A 477 6.70 6.20 -39.39
CA LYS A 477 7.86 6.07 -40.29
C LYS A 477 9.22 5.96 -39.58
N LYS A 478 9.30 6.26 -38.28
CA LYS A 478 10.52 6.15 -37.46
C LYS A 478 10.68 4.76 -36.82
N ASN A 479 9.89 3.78 -37.27
CA ASN A 479 9.85 2.44 -36.70
C ASN A 479 9.46 2.48 -35.20
N GLU A 480 8.42 3.25 -34.88
CA GLU A 480 7.85 3.31 -33.53
C GLU A 480 6.35 3.05 -33.56
N PHE A 481 5.84 2.40 -32.51
CA PHE A 481 4.42 2.32 -32.23
C PHE A 481 4.01 3.45 -31.27
N ASN A 482 2.95 4.19 -31.61
CA ASN A 482 2.43 5.31 -30.82
C ASN A 482 1.19 4.90 -30.03
N ILE A 483 1.36 4.70 -28.72
CA ILE A 483 0.29 4.24 -27.81
C ILE A 483 -0.82 5.28 -27.68
N LEU A 484 -0.48 6.58 -27.64
CA LEU A 484 -1.49 7.64 -27.52
C LEU A 484 -2.37 7.73 -28.76
N GLN A 485 -1.79 7.54 -29.95
CA GLN A 485 -2.55 7.49 -31.19
C GLN A 485 -3.45 6.25 -31.22
N PHE A 486 -2.92 5.10 -30.81
CA PHE A 486 -3.69 3.87 -30.69
C PHE A 486 -4.90 4.04 -29.77
N LYS A 487 -4.71 4.57 -28.56
CA LYS A 487 -5.80 4.87 -27.62
C LYS A 487 -6.88 5.80 -28.22
N LYS A 488 -6.48 6.78 -29.05
CA LYS A 488 -7.44 7.70 -29.70
C LYS A 488 -8.28 7.01 -30.78
N ILE A 489 -7.67 6.16 -31.59
CA ILE A 489 -8.41 5.48 -32.67
C ILE A 489 -9.29 4.34 -32.15
N LEU A 490 -8.99 3.77 -30.98
CA LEU A 490 -9.78 2.71 -30.38
C LEU A 490 -11.23 3.10 -30.15
N ILE A 491 -11.50 4.37 -29.80
CA ILE A 491 -12.85 4.90 -29.64
C ILE A 491 -13.66 4.69 -30.93
N ASN A 492 -13.06 4.99 -32.09
CA ASN A 492 -13.72 4.85 -33.39
C ASN A 492 -13.86 3.37 -33.79
N ILE A 493 -12.86 2.52 -33.47
CA ILE A 493 -12.87 1.10 -33.84
C ILE A 493 -13.86 0.30 -32.98
N GLN A 494 -14.13 0.72 -31.74
CA GLN A 494 -15.09 0.07 -30.85
C GLN A 494 -16.55 0.34 -31.23
N GLU A 495 -16.83 1.41 -31.98
CA GLU A 495 -18.18 1.69 -32.53
C GLU A 495 -18.56 0.76 -33.69
N HIS A 496 -17.57 0.11 -34.32
CA HIS A 496 -17.79 -0.84 -35.40
C HIS A 496 -18.04 -2.26 -34.87
N LYS A 497 -18.86 -3.05 -35.57
CA LYS A 497 -19.00 -4.49 -35.28
C LYS A 497 -17.73 -5.22 -35.70
N GLN A 498 -16.82 -5.43 -34.74
CA GLN A 498 -15.54 -6.08 -34.96
C GLN A 498 -15.70 -7.55 -35.32
N ASP A 499 -14.86 -8.03 -36.23
CA ASP A 499 -14.65 -9.46 -36.42
C ASP A 499 -13.65 -10.02 -35.40
N GLU A 500 -13.65 -11.34 -35.23
CA GLU A 500 -12.84 -12.03 -34.22
C GLU A 500 -11.33 -11.74 -34.33
N TYR A 501 -10.80 -11.53 -35.55
CA TYR A 501 -9.38 -11.23 -35.75
C TYR A 501 -9.07 -9.81 -35.27
N THR A 502 -9.83 -8.82 -35.73
CA THR A 502 -9.64 -7.41 -35.32
C THR A 502 -9.80 -7.23 -33.82
N GLN A 503 -10.79 -7.91 -33.22
CA GLN A 503 -10.99 -7.88 -31.77
C GLN A 503 -9.77 -8.44 -31.01
N LYS A 504 -9.27 -9.64 -31.38
CA LYS A 504 -8.09 -10.24 -30.74
C LYS A 504 -6.85 -9.35 -30.90
N LEU A 505 -6.67 -8.75 -32.07
CA LEU A 505 -5.56 -7.83 -32.33
C LEU A 505 -5.63 -6.59 -31.42
N VAL A 506 -6.82 -6.01 -31.27
CA VAL A 506 -7.05 -4.88 -30.36
C VAL A 506 -6.74 -5.26 -28.92
N GLU A 507 -7.29 -6.38 -28.43
CA GLU A 507 -7.04 -6.88 -27.07
C GLU A 507 -5.54 -7.14 -26.82
N GLU A 508 -4.83 -7.70 -27.80
CA GLU A 508 -3.39 -7.93 -27.72
C GLU A 508 -2.60 -6.62 -27.69
N LEU A 509 -2.89 -5.68 -28.59
CA LEU A 509 -2.23 -4.37 -28.62
C LEU A 509 -2.52 -3.53 -27.38
N GLU A 510 -3.73 -3.58 -26.83
CA GLU A 510 -4.08 -2.94 -25.56
C GLU A 510 -3.23 -3.50 -24.42
N LYS A 511 -3.16 -4.83 -24.30
CA LYS A 511 -2.36 -5.51 -23.28
C LYS A 511 -0.87 -5.18 -23.40
N LEU A 512 -0.31 -5.26 -24.61
CA LEU A 512 1.11 -4.95 -24.84
C LEU A 512 1.42 -3.48 -24.59
N SER A 513 0.53 -2.58 -24.99
CA SER A 513 0.65 -1.13 -24.73
C SER A 513 0.60 -0.83 -23.23
N HIS A 514 -0.31 -1.48 -22.52
CA HIS A 514 -0.44 -1.37 -21.07
C HIS A 514 0.85 -1.86 -20.39
N ASP A 515 1.32 -3.08 -20.68
CA ASP A 515 2.58 -3.63 -20.16
C ASP A 515 3.76 -2.69 -20.43
N ALA A 516 3.86 -2.16 -21.65
CA ALA A 516 4.94 -1.24 -22.03
C ALA A 516 4.92 0.06 -21.21
N VAL A 517 3.74 0.59 -20.89
CA VAL A 517 3.57 1.81 -20.11
C VAL A 517 3.87 1.58 -18.64
N ILE A 518 3.23 0.59 -18.01
CA ILE A 518 3.35 0.37 -16.56
C ILE A 518 4.78 -0.01 -16.17
N PHE A 519 5.49 -0.74 -17.04
CA PHE A 519 6.90 -1.10 -16.84
C PHE A 519 7.89 -0.02 -17.31
N SER A 520 7.41 1.18 -17.66
CA SER A 520 8.25 2.31 -18.10
C SER A 520 9.14 1.98 -19.31
N LEU A 521 8.67 1.12 -20.22
CA LEU A 521 9.36 0.72 -21.45
C LEU A 521 8.94 1.59 -22.64
N ALA A 522 7.84 2.31 -22.53
CA ALA A 522 7.37 3.27 -23.54
C ALA A 522 7.73 4.71 -23.14
N LYS A 523 8.77 5.28 -23.77
CA LYS A 523 9.17 6.68 -23.54
C LYS A 523 8.28 7.64 -24.34
N ASN A 524 7.74 8.67 -23.69
CA ASN A 524 6.72 9.56 -24.27
C ASN A 524 5.55 8.77 -24.88
N LYS A 525 5.19 7.63 -24.26
CA LYS A 525 4.15 6.70 -24.74
C LYS A 525 4.41 6.15 -26.16
N LYS A 526 5.68 5.96 -26.51
CA LYS A 526 6.11 5.36 -27.78
C LYS A 526 7.04 4.18 -27.54
N ILE A 527 6.91 3.16 -28.38
CA ILE A 527 7.73 1.94 -28.35
C ILE A 527 8.54 1.90 -29.63
N LYS A 528 9.87 1.77 -29.53
CA LYS A 528 10.73 1.51 -30.69
C LYS A 528 10.62 0.04 -31.10
N LEU A 529 10.40 -0.20 -32.37
CA LEU A 529 10.30 -1.54 -32.97
C LEU A 529 11.69 -2.10 -33.24
N ALA A 530 11.82 -3.42 -33.26
CA ALA A 530 13.05 -4.07 -33.73
C ALA A 530 13.30 -3.74 -35.21
N LEU A 531 14.58 -3.70 -35.60
CA LEU A 531 14.94 -3.64 -37.01
C LEU A 531 14.73 -5.04 -37.64
N PRO A 532 14.37 -5.13 -38.94
CA PRO A 532 13.96 -6.38 -39.60
C PRO A 532 14.96 -7.55 -39.54
N ASP A 533 16.24 -7.33 -39.18
CA ASP A 533 17.32 -8.33 -39.31
C ASP A 533 17.68 -9.09 -38.02
N TYR A 534 16.95 -8.92 -36.90
CA TYR A 534 17.25 -9.69 -35.69
C TYR A 534 16.59 -11.08 -35.72
N ARG A 535 17.37 -12.10 -36.13
CA ARG A 535 17.03 -13.51 -35.86
C ARG A 535 16.88 -13.73 -34.35
N LEU A 536 15.76 -14.34 -33.97
CA LEU A 536 15.39 -14.71 -32.60
C LEU A 536 16.51 -15.48 -31.87
N PRO A 537 16.75 -15.22 -30.58
CA PRO A 537 17.21 -16.26 -29.68
C PRO A 537 16.06 -17.27 -29.50
N GLN A 538 16.34 -18.54 -29.77
CA GLN A 538 15.40 -19.64 -29.52
C GLN A 538 14.87 -19.61 -28.08
N SER A 539 13.58 -19.92 -27.98
CA SER A 539 12.77 -20.18 -26.78
C SER A 539 13.50 -20.30 -25.44
N SER A 540 13.07 -19.49 -24.48
CA SER A 540 13.51 -19.56 -23.08
C SER A 540 13.28 -20.97 -22.48
N PRO A 541 14.20 -21.47 -21.63
CA PRO A 541 14.14 -22.83 -21.10
C PRO A 541 12.90 -23.09 -20.22
N PRO A 542 12.36 -24.32 -20.22
CA PRO A 542 11.10 -24.68 -19.56
C PRO A 542 11.07 -24.43 -18.04
N HIS A 543 12.24 -24.32 -17.38
CA HIS A 543 12.33 -23.97 -15.96
C HIS A 543 11.91 -22.51 -15.64
N LEU A 544 12.01 -21.57 -16.59
CA LEU A 544 11.48 -20.21 -16.42
C LEU A 544 9.95 -20.18 -16.50
N ARG A 545 9.32 -21.00 -17.36
CA ARG A 545 7.85 -21.01 -17.58
C ARG A 545 7.04 -21.39 -16.33
N LYS A 546 7.54 -22.29 -15.46
CA LYS A 546 6.87 -22.64 -14.18
C LYS A 546 6.95 -21.51 -13.14
N LYS A 547 8.05 -20.73 -13.11
CA LYS A 547 8.16 -19.51 -12.29
C LYS A 547 7.25 -18.40 -12.84
N ILE A 548 7.09 -18.32 -14.16
CA ILE A 548 6.26 -17.33 -14.86
C ILE A 548 4.75 -17.51 -14.60
N LYS A 549 4.24 -18.75 -14.44
CA LYS A 549 2.83 -18.94 -14.01
C LYS A 549 2.54 -18.35 -12.63
N GLY A 550 3.48 -18.44 -11.68
CA GLY A 550 3.37 -17.78 -10.38
C GLY A 550 3.47 -16.26 -10.48
N ILE A 551 4.28 -15.74 -11.41
CA ILE A 551 4.39 -14.30 -11.71
C ILE A 551 3.12 -13.78 -12.40
N SER A 552 2.50 -14.53 -13.32
CA SER A 552 1.24 -14.16 -13.96
C SER A 552 0.08 -14.16 -12.97
N GLN A 553 0.03 -15.10 -12.03
CA GLN A 553 -0.95 -15.07 -10.95
C GLN A 553 -0.70 -13.89 -10.02
N TYR A 554 0.56 -13.61 -9.64
CA TYR A 554 0.95 -12.45 -8.83
C TYR A 554 0.73 -11.09 -9.53
N MET A 555 0.87 -11.03 -10.86
CA MET A 555 0.62 -9.84 -11.68
C MET A 555 -0.88 -9.64 -11.94
N HIS A 556 -1.63 -10.71 -12.18
CA HIS A 556 -3.10 -10.67 -12.11
C HIS A 556 -3.50 -10.13 -10.74
N ASN A 557 -2.87 -10.65 -9.70
CA ASN A 557 -2.90 -10.20 -8.32
C ASN A 557 -2.09 -8.91 -8.02
N LEU A 558 -1.89 -8.01 -8.98
CA LEU A 558 -1.29 -6.68 -8.78
C LEU A 558 -1.96 -5.66 -9.70
N ILE A 559 -2.38 -6.12 -10.88
CA ILE A 559 -2.91 -5.35 -12.01
C ILE A 559 -4.43 -5.53 -12.13
N THR A 560 -4.95 -6.72 -11.87
CA THR A 560 -6.37 -7.10 -12.04
C THR A 560 -6.87 -7.87 -10.81
N TRP A 561 -7.22 -7.14 -9.76
CA TRP A 561 -7.88 -7.72 -8.61
C TRP A 561 -9.40 -7.63 -8.73
N PRO A 562 -10.13 -8.58 -8.12
CA PRO A 562 -11.41 -9.04 -8.63
C PRO A 562 -12.47 -7.95 -8.48
N LYS A 563 -13.41 -7.97 -9.42
CA LYS A 563 -14.69 -7.27 -9.30
C LYS A 563 -15.43 -7.66 -8.05
#